data_AF-A0A520PGQ9-F1
#
_entry.id   AF-A0A520PGQ9-F1
#
_cell.length_a   1.000
_cell.length_b   1.000
_cell.length_c   1.000
_cell.angle_alpha   90.00
_cell.angle_beta   90.00
_cell.angle_gamma   90.00
#
_symmetry.space_group_name_H-M   'P 1'
#
loop_
_entity.id
_entity.type
_entity.pdbx_description
1 polymer ?
#
loop_
_entity_poly.entity_id
_entity_poly.type
_entity_poly.pdbx_seq_one_letter_code
_entity_poly.pdbx_strand_id
1 'polypeptide(L)'
;MANQFDSTQKIGKLSAVRHPQTEQLLDLPLETRLILGECMMNISEVLRLGQGSVIELDSKPKEPLEVWVNDRQIARAQTVVVEEKVGARIVQIESPETRLKSMSRIHHDPSRS
;
A
#
# COMPACT_ATOMS: atom_id res chain seq x y z
N MET A 1 -43.27 43.85 -16.30
CA MET A 1 -42.76 42.48 -16.53
C MET A 1 -41.31 42.47 -16.07
N ALA A 2 -41.04 41.95 -14.88
CA ALA A 2 -39.72 41.97 -14.25
C ALA A 2 -38.95 40.68 -14.59
N ASN A 3 -37.68 40.84 -14.96
CA ASN A 3 -36.76 39.77 -15.33
C ASN A 3 -36.57 38.77 -14.17
N GLN A 4 -36.70 37.51 -14.52
CA GLN A 4 -36.37 36.34 -13.72
C GLN A 4 -34.86 36.37 -13.41
N PHE A 5 -34.54 36.51 -12.13
CA PHE A 5 -33.17 36.54 -11.62
C PHE A 5 -32.45 35.20 -11.85
N ASP A 6 -31.21 35.34 -12.26
CA ASP A 6 -30.16 34.34 -12.45
C ASP A 6 -29.96 33.49 -11.19
N SER A 7 -30.23 32.19 -11.32
CA SER A 7 -30.04 31.17 -10.29
C SER A 7 -28.57 30.73 -10.23
N THR A 8 -27.67 31.63 -9.82
CA THR A 8 -26.30 31.27 -9.48
C THR A 8 -26.09 31.36 -7.97
N GLN A 9 -26.40 30.29 -7.23
CA GLN A 9 -25.73 29.97 -5.94
C GLN A 9 -26.29 28.69 -5.30
N LYS A 10 -25.52 27.60 -5.39
CA LYS A 10 -25.18 26.69 -4.27
C LYS A 10 -24.30 25.54 -4.78
N ILE A 11 -23.03 25.85 -5.05
CA ILE A 11 -21.97 24.86 -4.81
C ILE A 11 -21.37 25.22 -3.46
N GLY A 12 -21.70 24.39 -2.46
CA GLY A 12 -21.19 24.54 -1.10
C GLY A 12 -19.66 24.58 -1.15
N LYS A 13 -19.10 25.68 -0.64
CA LYS A 13 -17.67 25.77 -0.34
C LYS A 13 -17.37 24.69 0.71
N LEU A 14 -16.77 23.57 0.29
CA LEU A 14 -15.99 22.75 1.22
C LEU A 14 -14.80 23.61 1.63
N SER A 15 -14.99 24.33 2.74
CA SER A 15 -13.89 24.95 3.46
C SER A 15 -13.11 23.78 4.06
N ALA A 16 -12.09 23.33 3.33
CA ALA A 16 -11.12 22.36 3.79
C ALA A 16 -10.46 22.94 5.04
N VAL A 17 -10.93 22.50 6.21
CA VAL A 17 -10.19 22.68 7.46
C VAL A 17 -8.94 21.83 7.32
N ARG A 18 -7.87 22.44 6.83
CA ARG A 18 -6.53 21.87 6.86
C ARG A 18 -6.09 21.91 8.33
N HIS A 19 -6.28 20.80 9.03
CA HIS A 19 -5.71 20.65 10.36
C HIS A 19 -4.19 20.50 10.21
N PRO A 20 -3.37 21.40 10.80
CA PRO A 20 -1.91 21.35 10.70
C PRO A 20 -1.31 20.07 11.32
N GLN A 21 -2.05 19.36 12.16
CA GLN A 21 -1.66 18.05 12.72
C GLN A 21 -1.66 16.94 11.66
N THR A 22 -2.46 17.05 10.61
CA THR A 22 -2.47 16.06 9.52
C THR A 22 -1.26 16.22 8.60
N GLU A 23 -0.73 17.44 8.45
CA GLU A 23 0.47 17.70 7.63
C GLU A 23 1.71 17.05 8.26
N GLN A 24 1.83 17.07 9.59
CA GLN A 24 2.95 16.41 10.30
C GLN A 24 2.93 14.88 10.21
N LEU A 25 1.76 14.25 10.02
CA LEU A 25 1.65 12.79 9.84
C LEU A 25 2.18 12.33 8.48
N LEU A 26 2.13 13.21 7.46
CA LEU A 26 2.55 12.86 6.10
C LEU A 26 4.07 12.67 5.97
N ASP A 27 4.85 13.22 6.89
CA ASP A 27 6.32 13.16 6.91
C ASP A 27 6.86 11.96 7.70
N LEU A 28 6.00 11.12 8.27
CA LEU A 28 6.43 9.94 9.03
C LEU A 28 6.98 8.87 8.08
N PRO A 29 8.24 8.42 8.23
CA PRO A 29 8.76 7.31 7.44
C PRO A 29 7.97 6.02 7.74
N LEU A 30 7.58 5.30 6.68
CA LEU A 30 6.91 4.01 6.76
C LEU A 30 7.74 2.93 6.08
N GLU A 31 7.79 1.74 6.68
CA GLU A 31 8.47 0.61 6.06
C GLU A 31 7.64 0.12 4.87
N THR A 32 8.27 0.09 3.69
CA THR A 32 7.62 -0.39 2.47
C THR A 32 8.41 -1.56 1.92
N ARG A 33 7.74 -2.69 1.71
CA ARG A 33 8.31 -3.93 1.20
C ARG A 33 7.66 -4.32 -0.12
N LEU A 34 8.46 -4.72 -1.09
CA LEU A 34 8.00 -5.33 -2.33
C LEU A 34 8.25 -6.83 -2.23
N ILE A 35 7.17 -7.62 -2.19
CA ILE A 35 7.25 -9.06 -1.94
C ILE A 35 7.12 -9.80 -3.28
N LEU A 36 8.13 -10.63 -3.58
CA LEU A 36 8.12 -11.53 -4.74
C LEU A 36 7.11 -12.68 -4.56
N GLY A 37 7.11 -13.24 -3.35
CA GLY A 37 6.23 -14.32 -2.91
C GLY A 37 6.58 -14.73 -1.49
N GLU A 38 5.69 -15.51 -0.89
CA GLU A 38 5.84 -16.08 0.45
C GLU A 38 5.77 -17.61 0.34
N CYS A 39 6.28 -18.31 1.35
CA CYS A 39 6.12 -19.75 1.49
C CYS A 39 6.21 -20.10 2.98
N MET A 40 5.51 -21.16 3.39
CA MET A 40 5.62 -21.72 4.73
C MET A 40 6.65 -22.85 4.74
N MET A 41 7.58 -22.80 5.69
CA MET A 41 8.59 -23.83 5.89
C MET A 41 8.67 -24.22 7.35
N ASN A 42 8.89 -25.50 7.60
CA ASN A 42 9.20 -25.99 8.93
C ASN A 42 10.64 -25.60 9.30
N ILE A 43 10.91 -25.46 10.60
CA ILE A 43 12.25 -25.10 11.11
C ILE A 43 13.33 -26.03 10.54
N SER A 44 13.05 -27.33 10.41
CA SER A 44 14.01 -28.29 9.87
C SER A 44 14.37 -28.04 8.40
N GLU A 45 13.45 -27.51 7.60
CA GLU A 45 13.69 -27.17 6.19
C GLU A 45 14.57 -25.93 6.09
N VAL A 46 14.28 -24.91 6.89
CA VAL A 46 15.08 -23.68 6.98
C VAL A 46 16.53 -24.00 7.37
N LEU A 47 16.73 -24.88 8.36
CA LEU A 47 18.07 -25.28 8.81
C LEU A 47 18.86 -26.11 7.78
N ARG A 48 18.19 -26.70 6.79
CA ARG A 48 18.84 -27.45 5.69
C ARG A 48 19.18 -26.57 4.49
N LEU A 49 18.76 -25.30 4.47
CA LEU A 49 19.08 -24.40 3.37
C LEU A 49 20.60 -24.18 3.30
N GLY A 50 21.12 -24.27 2.09
CA GLY A 50 22.53 -24.08 1.78
C GLY A 50 22.69 -23.30 0.48
N GLN A 51 23.95 -23.09 0.09
CA GLN A 51 24.25 -22.46 -1.19
C GLN A 51 23.66 -23.32 -2.33
N GLY A 52 22.88 -22.68 -3.20
CA GLY A 52 22.23 -23.34 -4.34
C GLY A 52 20.87 -23.97 -4.03
N SER A 53 20.38 -23.90 -2.79
CA SER A 53 18.99 -24.29 -2.49
C SER A 53 18.00 -23.40 -3.26
N VAL A 54 16.98 -24.02 -3.84
CA VAL A 54 15.87 -23.33 -4.52
C VAL A 54 14.65 -23.40 -3.60
N ILE A 55 14.00 -22.27 -3.41
CA ILE A 55 12.78 -22.15 -2.60
C ILE A 55 11.60 -21.94 -3.56
N GLU A 56 10.60 -22.81 -3.43
CA GLU A 56 9.33 -22.63 -4.13
C GLU A 56 8.45 -21.64 -3.34
N LEU A 57 7.85 -20.68 -4.05
CA LEU A 57 7.00 -19.65 -3.46
C LEU A 57 5.55 -19.91 -3.87
N ASP A 58 4.60 -19.51 -3.02
CA ASP A 58 3.16 -19.59 -3.28
C ASP A 58 2.68 -18.58 -4.36
N SER A 59 3.62 -17.79 -4.91
CA SER A 59 3.38 -16.78 -5.94
C SER A 59 3.35 -17.37 -7.34
N LYS A 60 2.38 -16.94 -8.16
CA LYS A 60 2.24 -17.44 -9.53
C LYS A 60 3.15 -16.68 -10.51
N PRO A 61 3.73 -17.37 -11.51
CA PRO A 61 4.53 -16.72 -12.53
C PRO A 61 3.74 -15.61 -13.25
N LYS A 62 4.41 -14.49 -13.53
CA LYS A 62 3.89 -13.33 -14.27
C LYS A 62 2.79 -12.53 -13.55
N GLU A 63 2.47 -12.84 -12.30
CA GLU A 63 1.59 -11.97 -11.51
C GLU A 63 2.35 -10.72 -11.03
N PRO A 64 1.68 -9.56 -10.92
CA PRO A 64 2.27 -8.38 -10.29
C PRO A 64 2.68 -8.68 -8.85
N LEU A 65 3.84 -8.16 -8.45
CA LEU A 65 4.37 -8.23 -7.09
C LEU A 65 3.48 -7.46 -6.11
N GLU A 66 3.51 -7.88 -4.85
CA GLU A 66 2.73 -7.25 -3.81
C GLU A 66 3.53 -6.12 -3.14
N VAL A 67 2.90 -4.96 -2.97
CA VAL A 67 3.47 -3.83 -2.25
C VAL A 67 2.83 -3.74 -0.89
N TRP A 68 3.65 -3.96 0.12
CA TRP A 68 3.28 -3.93 1.52
C TRP A 68 3.82 -2.67 2.17
N VAL A 69 2.99 -2.00 2.95
CA VAL A 69 3.42 -0.93 3.85
C VAL A 69 3.13 -1.41 5.27
N ASN A 70 4.18 -1.49 6.09
CA ASN A 70 4.19 -2.22 7.35
C ASN A 70 3.68 -3.66 7.14
N ASP A 71 2.53 -4.01 7.72
CA ASP A 71 1.93 -5.34 7.69
C ASP A 71 0.68 -5.42 6.81
N ARG A 72 0.56 -4.54 5.81
CA ARG A 72 -0.59 -4.58 4.90
C ARG A 72 -0.22 -4.35 3.44
N GLN A 73 -0.76 -5.21 2.58
CA GLN A 73 -0.80 -5.00 1.14
C GLN A 73 -1.65 -3.78 0.78
N ILE A 74 -1.05 -2.82 0.08
CA ILE A 74 -1.73 -1.59 -0.38
C ILE A 74 -1.78 -1.45 -1.90
N ALA A 75 -0.93 -2.19 -2.62
CA ALA A 75 -0.81 -2.10 -4.06
C ALA A 75 -0.25 -3.38 -4.69
N ARG A 76 -0.33 -3.44 -6.01
CA ARG A 76 0.33 -4.41 -6.89
C ARG A 76 1.24 -3.67 -7.86
N ALA A 77 2.41 -4.22 -8.14
CA ALA A 77 3.42 -3.57 -8.98
C ALA A 77 4.15 -4.55 -9.90
N GLN A 78 4.65 -4.06 -11.02
CA GLN A 78 5.56 -4.81 -11.90
C GLN A 78 6.98 -4.32 -11.71
N THR A 79 7.93 -5.24 -11.63
CA THR A 79 9.36 -4.89 -11.60
C THR A 79 9.75 -4.23 -12.91
N VAL A 80 10.41 -3.08 -12.81
CA VAL A 80 10.97 -2.33 -13.93
C VAL A 80 12.43 -2.03 -13.64
N VAL A 81 13.22 -1.77 -14.68
CA VAL A 81 14.57 -1.23 -14.53
C VAL A 81 14.56 0.22 -14.96
N VAL A 82 15.05 1.10 -14.10
CA VAL A 82 15.18 2.54 -14.35
C VAL A 82 16.58 2.94 -13.97
N GLU A 83 17.34 3.49 -14.92
CA GLU A 83 18.74 3.93 -14.69
C GLU A 83 19.60 2.84 -14.04
N GLU A 84 19.53 1.60 -14.56
CA GLU A 84 20.25 0.42 -14.04
C GLU A 84 19.86 0.00 -12.61
N LYS A 85 18.87 0.66 -12.02
CA LYS A 85 18.31 0.29 -10.71
C LYS A 85 17.02 -0.50 -10.89
N VAL A 86 16.79 -1.44 -9.99
CA VAL A 86 15.50 -2.13 -9.88
C VAL A 86 14.48 -1.16 -9.28
N GLY A 87 13.35 -1.02 -9.95
CA GLY A 87 12.20 -0.25 -9.50
C GLY A 87 10.90 -1.04 -9.63
N ALA A 88 9.80 -0.44 -9.21
CA ALA A 88 8.47 -1.04 -9.29
C ALA A 88 7.47 -0.03 -9.88
N ARG A 89 6.77 -0.43 -10.92
CA ARG A 89 5.66 0.33 -11.51
C ARG A 89 4.36 -0.15 -10.90
N ILE A 90 3.66 0.73 -10.18
CA ILE A 90 2.34 0.44 -9.62
C ILE A 90 1.35 0.11 -10.75
N VAL A 91 0.72 -1.06 -10.67
CA VAL A 91 -0.33 -1.54 -11.60
C VAL A 91 -1.71 -1.26 -11.02
N GLN A 92 -1.88 -1.47 -9.72
CA GLN A 92 -3.13 -1.27 -8.99
C GLN A 92 -2.83 -0.80 -7.57
N ILE A 93 -3.60 0.14 -7.02
CA ILE A 93 -3.40 0.67 -5.67
C ILE A 93 -4.73 1.01 -5.00
N GLU A 94 -4.82 0.80 -3.69
CA GLU A 94 -5.96 1.22 -2.87
C GLU A 94 -6.13 2.76 -2.88
N SER A 95 -7.37 3.23 -2.68
CA SER A 95 -7.64 4.68 -2.57
C SER A 95 -6.87 5.31 -1.40
N PRO A 96 -6.55 6.61 -1.45
CA PRO A 96 -5.86 7.29 -0.34
C PRO A 96 -6.61 7.16 1.00
N GLU A 97 -7.94 7.26 0.99
CA GLU A 97 -8.78 7.13 2.18
C GLU A 97 -8.71 5.72 2.78
N THR A 98 -8.77 4.70 1.90
CA THR A 98 -8.61 3.32 2.32
C THR A 98 -7.23 3.15 2.94
N ARG A 99 -6.15 3.56 2.26
CA ARG A 99 -4.77 3.45 2.76
C ARG A 99 -4.59 4.12 4.12
N LEU A 100 -5.11 5.33 4.32
CA LEU A 100 -4.98 6.01 5.61
C LEU A 100 -5.69 5.25 6.74
N LYS A 101 -6.92 4.77 6.48
CA LYS A 101 -7.68 3.94 7.42
C LYS A 101 -7.00 2.60 7.70
N SER A 102 -6.33 2.07 6.70
CA SER A 102 -5.56 0.83 6.76
C SER A 102 -4.34 0.95 7.67
N MET A 103 -3.62 2.07 7.59
CA MET A 103 -2.42 2.34 8.37
C MET A 103 -2.74 2.82 9.80
N SER A 104 -3.89 3.47 10.00
CA SER A 104 -4.32 3.96 11.32
C SER A 104 -4.84 2.85 12.25
N ARG A 105 -5.11 1.65 11.72
CA ARG A 105 -5.41 0.46 12.54
C ARG A 105 -4.10 -0.16 13.01
N ILE A 106 -3.43 0.52 13.92
CA ILE A 106 -2.28 -0.04 14.63
C ILE A 106 -2.75 -1.25 15.43
N HIS A 107 -2.31 -2.44 15.01
CA HIS A 107 -2.14 -3.66 15.79
C HIS A 107 -3.33 -4.07 16.70
N HIS A 108 -4.34 -4.74 16.11
CA HIS A 108 -5.11 -5.74 16.85
C HIS A 108 -4.91 -7.07 16.14
N ASP A 109 -3.92 -7.84 16.62
CA ASP A 109 -3.79 -9.27 16.35
C ASP A 109 -4.92 -9.99 17.12
N PRO A 110 -5.98 -10.50 16.44
CA PRO A 110 -7.05 -11.23 17.12
C PRO A 110 -6.65 -12.68 17.46
N SER A 111 -5.43 -13.11 17.15
CA SER A 111 -4.92 -14.47 17.40
C SER A 111 -4.14 -14.61 18.70
N ARG A 112 -4.12 -13.59 19.57
CA ARG A 112 -3.56 -13.64 20.95
C ARG A 112 -4.64 -13.46 22.04
N SER A 113 -5.65 -14.32 22.06
CA SER A 113 -6.56 -14.48 23.22
C SER A 113 -6.73 -15.95 23.56
#